data_AF-A0A1H5WXN5-F1
#
_entry.id   AF-A0A1H5WXN5-F1
#
_cell.length_a   1.000
_cell.length_b   1.000
_cell.length_c   1.000
_cell.angle_alpha   90.00
_cell.angle_beta   90.00
_cell.angle_gamma   90.00
#
_symmetry.space_group_name_H-M   'P 1'
#
loop_
_entity.id
_entity.type
_entity.pdbx_description
1 polymer ?
#
loop_
_entity_poly.entity_id
_entity_poly.type
_entity_poly.pdbx_seq_one_letter_code
_entity_poly.pdbx_strand_id
1 'polypeptide(L)'
;MLFKNKIVLTTLTLLISFTALAQSQSGKASFYPKKFTGRKTASGERLHHDSLTCAHRTYPFGTLLKVTNPENNKHVIVRVTDRGPYVKGRIIDLSVKAAQELGIVAQGIAPVIVEHYSSAIIPFKPEDIFEQPELEMGTNSGPLEKPVWVILREQMKKETAKEKDSKR
;
A
#
# COMPACT_ATOMS: atom_id res chain seq x y z
N MET A 1 5.12 28.27 49.75
CA MET A 1 5.19 26.80 49.61
C MET A 1 4.28 26.28 48.47
N LEU A 2 4.24 26.95 47.31
CA LEU A 2 3.24 26.69 46.24
C LEU A 2 3.83 26.54 44.81
N PHE A 3 5.15 26.68 44.64
CA PHE A 3 5.81 26.60 43.32
C PHE A 3 6.47 25.25 43.01
N LYS A 4 6.72 24.40 44.01
CA LYS A 4 7.44 23.13 43.81
C LYS A 4 6.60 22.04 43.12
N ASN A 5 5.27 22.08 43.24
CA ASN A 5 4.39 21.03 42.71
C ASN A 5 3.95 21.24 41.26
N LYS A 6 4.14 22.46 40.70
CA LYS A 6 3.78 22.75 39.30
C LYS A 6 4.83 22.24 38.31
N ILE A 7 6.10 22.18 38.71
CA ILE A 7 7.21 21.67 37.88
C ILE A 7 7.14 20.15 37.74
N VAL A 8 6.73 19.44 38.80
CA VAL A 8 6.56 17.97 38.76
C VAL A 8 5.39 17.56 37.85
N LEU A 9 4.34 18.39 37.78
CA LEU A 9 3.16 18.11 36.97
C LEU A 9 3.40 18.34 35.46
N THR A 10 4.27 19.28 35.09
CA THR A 10 4.63 19.54 33.68
C THR A 10 5.68 18.57 33.13
N THR A 11 6.54 17.99 33.96
CA THR A 11 7.47 16.94 33.51
C THR A 11 6.79 15.58 33.35
N LEU A 12 5.71 15.32 34.10
CA LEU A 12 4.93 14.08 33.98
C LEU A 12 4.11 14.02 32.68
N THR A 13 3.64 15.17 32.15
CA THR A 13 2.90 15.21 30.88
C THR A 13 3.81 15.09 29.65
N LEU A 14 5.08 15.50 29.74
CA LEU A 14 6.04 15.36 28.63
C LEU A 14 6.51 13.91 28.42
N LEU A 15 6.43 13.07 29.46
CA LEU A 15 6.80 11.65 29.41
C LEU A 15 5.74 10.74 28.74
N ILE A 16 4.51 11.23 28.54
CA ILE A 16 3.42 10.45 27.93
C ILE A 16 3.41 10.60 26.40
N SER A 17 4.14 11.57 25.85
CA SER A 17 4.07 11.94 24.42
C SER A 17 5.02 11.16 23.49
N PHE A 18 5.78 10.17 23.98
CA PHE A 18 6.89 9.57 23.19
C PHE A 18 6.82 8.04 23.02
N THR A 19 5.64 7.46 22.78
CA THR A 19 5.56 6.04 22.37
C THR A 19 4.71 5.83 21.13
N ALA A 20 5.09 6.49 20.03
CA ALA A 20 4.78 5.97 18.69
C ALA A 20 5.79 4.85 18.35
N LEU A 21 5.80 3.77 19.14
CA LEU A 21 6.53 2.57 18.73
C LEU A 21 5.77 1.96 17.55
N ALA A 22 6.49 1.69 16.46
CA ALA A 22 6.03 0.76 15.43
C ALA A 22 5.58 -0.53 16.13
N GLN A 23 4.27 -0.75 16.20
CA GLN A 23 3.68 -1.80 17.01
C GLN A 23 3.91 -3.14 16.32
N SER A 24 5.04 -3.77 16.63
CA SER A 24 5.33 -5.16 16.28
C SER A 24 4.65 -6.08 17.29
N GLN A 25 3.92 -7.08 16.80
CA GLN A 25 3.22 -8.05 17.62
C GLN A 25 3.77 -9.46 17.37
N SER A 26 4.23 -10.12 18.43
CA SER A 26 4.65 -11.51 18.40
C SER A 26 3.53 -12.45 18.85
N GLY A 27 3.43 -13.62 18.22
CA GLY A 27 2.42 -14.62 18.57
C GLY A 27 2.43 -15.80 17.60
N LYS A 28 1.34 -16.57 17.54
CA LYS A 28 1.21 -17.70 16.61
C LYS A 28 0.37 -17.33 15.39
N ALA A 29 0.79 -17.77 14.21
CA ALA A 29 -0.02 -17.80 13.01
C ALA A 29 -0.64 -19.16 12.80
N SER A 30 -1.77 -19.19 12.11
CA SER A 30 -2.26 -20.38 11.42
C SER A 30 -2.84 -19.98 10.07
N PHE A 31 -3.56 -20.87 9.38
CA PHE A 31 -4.22 -20.55 8.13
C PHE A 31 -5.56 -21.25 7.95
N TYR A 32 -6.41 -20.66 7.11
CA TYR A 32 -7.72 -21.22 6.82
C TYR A 32 -7.63 -22.48 5.95
N PRO A 33 -8.49 -23.49 6.19
CA PRO A 33 -8.63 -24.61 5.27
C PRO A 33 -9.06 -24.16 3.87
N LYS A 34 -8.53 -24.80 2.82
CA LYS A 34 -8.83 -24.49 1.41
C LYS A 34 -10.35 -24.46 1.11
N LYS A 35 -11.13 -25.30 1.79
CA LYS A 35 -12.61 -25.37 1.68
C LYS A 35 -13.35 -24.10 2.10
N PHE A 36 -12.68 -23.12 2.70
CA PHE A 36 -13.28 -21.82 3.04
C PHE A 36 -13.26 -20.84 1.87
N THR A 37 -12.63 -21.19 0.74
CA THR A 37 -12.72 -20.43 -0.51
C THR A 37 -14.18 -20.14 -0.86
N GLY A 38 -14.46 -18.89 -1.25
CA GLY A 38 -15.78 -18.39 -1.58
C GLY A 38 -16.61 -17.89 -0.40
N ARG A 39 -16.22 -18.14 0.85
CA ARG A 39 -16.96 -17.62 2.03
C ARG A 39 -16.77 -16.11 2.17
N LYS A 40 -17.80 -15.41 2.64
CA LYS A 40 -17.70 -13.98 2.98
C LYS A 40 -16.83 -13.80 4.23
N THR A 41 -15.89 -12.86 4.18
CA THR A 41 -15.11 -12.39 5.33
C THR A 41 -15.82 -11.24 6.03
N ALA A 42 -15.30 -10.81 7.19
CA ALA A 42 -15.83 -9.65 7.91
C ALA A 42 -15.68 -8.32 7.16
N SER A 43 -14.77 -8.20 6.18
CA SER A 43 -14.73 -7.04 5.27
C SER A 43 -15.84 -7.04 4.21
N GLY A 44 -16.57 -8.15 4.06
CA GLY A 44 -17.59 -8.35 3.03
C GLY A 44 -17.06 -8.98 1.74
N GLU A 45 -15.74 -9.03 1.55
CA GLU A 45 -15.09 -9.71 0.42
C GLU A 45 -15.24 -11.24 0.53
N ARG A 46 -15.13 -11.97 -0.60
CA ARG A 46 -15.06 -13.43 -0.57
C ARG A 46 -13.61 -13.88 -0.41
N LEU A 47 -13.36 -14.77 0.55
CA LEU A 47 -12.05 -15.39 0.74
C LEU A 47 -11.68 -16.21 -0.50
N HIS A 48 -10.47 -16.04 -1.02
CA HIS A 48 -9.88 -16.96 -1.97
C HIS A 48 -8.58 -17.52 -1.39
N HIS A 49 -8.38 -18.84 -1.51
CA HIS A 49 -7.20 -19.50 -0.93
C HIS A 49 -5.88 -19.00 -1.53
N ASP A 50 -5.91 -18.55 -2.79
CA ASP A 50 -4.75 -18.01 -3.50
C ASP A 50 -4.46 -16.52 -3.22
N SER A 51 -5.32 -15.82 -2.47
CA SER A 51 -5.09 -14.40 -2.13
C SER A 51 -4.02 -14.25 -1.05
N LEU A 52 -3.32 -13.11 -1.00
CA LEU A 52 -2.42 -12.76 0.12
C LEU A 52 -3.19 -11.95 1.18
N THR A 53 -4.03 -12.63 1.94
CA THR A 53 -4.92 -12.01 2.93
C THR A 53 -4.86 -12.70 4.29
N CYS A 54 -5.36 -12.01 5.32
CA CYS A 54 -5.42 -12.54 6.68
C CYS A 54 -6.65 -12.05 7.47
N ALA A 55 -6.95 -12.76 8.56
CA ALA A 55 -7.71 -12.20 9.68
C ALA A 55 -6.80 -11.62 10.75
N HIS A 56 -7.21 -10.47 11.26
CA HIS A 56 -6.63 -9.88 12.44
C HIS A 56 -7.71 -9.22 13.33
N ARG A 57 -7.47 -9.16 14.63
CA ARG A 57 -8.47 -8.70 15.63
C ARG A 57 -8.76 -7.21 15.53
N THR A 58 -7.70 -6.40 15.45
CA THR A 58 -7.80 -4.94 15.68
C THR A 58 -7.40 -4.08 14.48
N TYR A 59 -6.38 -4.46 13.71
CA TYR A 59 -6.01 -3.73 12.49
C TYR A 59 -7.22 -3.47 11.57
N PRO A 60 -7.36 -2.24 11.02
CA PRO A 60 -8.40 -1.91 10.05
C PRO A 60 -8.38 -2.84 8.84
N PHE A 61 -9.53 -3.00 8.19
CA PHE A 61 -9.56 -3.72 6.91
C PHE A 61 -8.77 -2.94 5.85
N GLY A 62 -8.07 -3.66 4.98
CA GLY A 62 -7.20 -3.06 3.97
C GLY A 62 -5.77 -2.77 4.44
N THR A 63 -5.52 -2.78 5.76
CA THR A 63 -4.16 -2.64 6.30
C THR A 63 -3.25 -3.74 5.75
N LEU A 64 -2.05 -3.36 5.31
CA LEU A 64 -1.00 -4.29 4.92
C LEU A 64 -0.14 -4.61 6.14
N LEU A 65 0.13 -5.90 6.33
CA LEU A 65 0.95 -6.41 7.42
C LEU A 65 2.10 -7.23 6.83
N LYS A 66 3.31 -7.00 7.33
CA LYS A 66 4.43 -7.89 7.12
C LYS A 66 4.38 -8.97 8.20
N VAL A 67 4.31 -10.21 7.78
CA VAL A 67 4.31 -11.38 8.67
C VAL A 67 5.60 -12.13 8.46
N THR A 68 6.41 -12.21 9.51
CA THR A 68 7.72 -12.87 9.48
C THR A 68 7.69 -14.12 10.32
N ASN A 69 8.17 -15.24 9.79
CA ASN A 69 8.43 -16.45 10.57
C ASN A 69 9.91 -16.45 10.99
N PRO A 70 10.23 -16.25 12.28
CA PRO A 70 11.62 -16.19 12.74
C PRO A 70 12.35 -17.54 12.64
N GLU A 71 11.65 -18.67 12.53
CA GLU A 71 12.27 -20.00 12.44
C GLU A 71 12.91 -20.26 11.07
N ASN A 72 12.38 -19.65 10.00
CA ASN A 72 12.87 -19.86 8.63
C ASN A 72 13.27 -18.56 7.91
N ASN A 73 13.18 -17.42 8.60
CA ASN A 73 13.45 -16.06 8.10
C ASN A 73 12.62 -15.64 6.87
N LYS A 74 11.56 -16.37 6.53
CA LYS A 74 10.64 -15.99 5.45
C LYS A 74 9.64 -14.97 5.97
N HIS A 75 9.17 -14.13 5.06
CA HIS A 75 8.09 -13.19 5.34
C HIS A 75 7.14 -13.08 4.16
N VAL A 76 5.92 -12.63 4.45
CA VAL A 76 4.88 -12.37 3.45
C VAL A 76 4.15 -11.09 3.81
N ILE A 77 3.78 -10.29 2.79
CA ILE A 77 2.91 -9.13 2.97
C ILE A 77 1.47 -9.58 2.73
N VAL A 78 0.60 -9.33 3.70
CA VAL A 78 -0.81 -9.72 3.62
C VAL A 78 -1.72 -8.55 3.91
N ARG A 79 -2.90 -8.55 3.30
CA ARG A 79 -3.95 -7.57 3.55
C ARG A 79 -4.96 -8.10 4.57
N VAL A 80 -5.32 -7.26 5.55
CA VAL A 80 -6.36 -7.59 6.53
C VAL A 80 -7.73 -7.53 5.86
N THR A 81 -8.42 -8.67 5.79
CA THR A 81 -9.76 -8.78 5.18
C THR A 81 -10.80 -9.40 6.11
N ASP A 82 -10.39 -9.90 7.26
CA ASP A 82 -11.28 -10.66 8.14
C ASP A 82 -10.95 -10.44 9.62
N ARG A 83 -11.81 -10.94 10.52
CA ARG A 83 -11.68 -10.79 11.97
C ARG A 83 -11.37 -12.12 12.65
N GLY A 84 -10.69 -12.00 13.79
CA GLY A 84 -10.09 -13.13 14.50
C GLY A 84 -8.56 -13.10 14.41
N PRO A 85 -7.87 -14.22 14.69
CA PRO A 85 -8.39 -15.44 15.28
C PRO A 85 -8.99 -15.20 16.67
N TYR A 86 -9.88 -16.07 17.15
CA TYR A 86 -10.42 -15.99 18.52
C TYR A 86 -9.83 -17.06 19.47
N VAL A 87 -8.99 -17.93 18.93
CA VAL A 87 -8.27 -18.93 19.73
C VAL A 87 -7.11 -18.27 20.47
N LYS A 88 -6.97 -18.58 21.76
CA LYS A 88 -5.92 -18.04 22.63
C LYS A 88 -4.53 -18.34 22.05
N GLY A 89 -3.66 -17.34 22.06
CA GLY A 89 -2.26 -17.45 21.60
C GLY A 89 -2.04 -17.32 20.09
N ARG A 90 -3.08 -17.45 19.25
CA ARG A 90 -2.99 -17.08 17.82
C ARG A 90 -3.24 -15.60 17.65
N ILE A 91 -2.46 -14.93 16.82
CA ILE A 91 -2.58 -13.48 16.55
C ILE A 91 -3.05 -13.18 15.13
N ILE A 92 -2.86 -14.12 14.20
CA ILE A 92 -3.19 -13.94 12.79
C ILE A 92 -3.58 -15.29 12.15
N ASP A 93 -4.62 -15.30 11.33
CA ASP A 93 -4.99 -16.46 10.50
C ASP A 93 -4.81 -16.06 9.02
N LEU A 94 -3.95 -16.76 8.31
CA LEU A 94 -3.54 -16.48 6.93
C LEU A 94 -4.43 -17.21 5.91
N SER A 95 -4.41 -16.74 4.67
CA SER A 95 -4.81 -17.55 3.53
C SER A 95 -3.83 -18.72 3.30
N VAL A 96 -4.24 -19.70 2.49
CA VAL A 96 -3.38 -20.85 2.14
C VAL A 96 -2.13 -20.39 1.39
N LYS A 97 -2.27 -19.48 0.42
CA LYS A 97 -1.14 -18.96 -0.34
C LYS A 97 -0.15 -18.19 0.52
N ALA A 98 -0.63 -17.34 1.43
CA ALA A 98 0.25 -16.63 2.35
C ALA A 98 0.99 -17.61 3.29
N ALA A 99 0.33 -18.67 3.75
CA ALA A 99 0.97 -19.71 4.55
C ALA A 99 2.01 -20.52 3.76
N GLN A 100 1.80 -20.76 2.46
CA GLN A 100 2.77 -21.39 1.57
C GLN A 100 4.03 -20.52 1.42
N GLU A 101 3.85 -19.21 1.16
CA GLU A 101 4.97 -18.27 1.03
C GLU A 101 5.75 -18.12 2.35
N LEU A 102 5.03 -18.08 3.48
CA LEU A 102 5.62 -18.05 4.80
C LEU A 102 6.28 -19.40 5.20
N GLY A 103 5.96 -20.48 4.50
CA GLY A 103 6.52 -21.81 4.72
C GLY A 103 6.03 -22.51 5.99
N ILE A 104 4.73 -22.37 6.31
CA ILE A 104 4.13 -22.93 7.55
C ILE A 104 3.08 -24.03 7.31
N VAL A 105 2.85 -24.41 6.03
CA VAL A 105 1.77 -25.34 5.67
C VAL A 105 1.93 -26.71 6.30
N ALA A 106 3.16 -27.24 6.35
CA ALA A 106 3.45 -28.55 6.93
C ALA A 106 3.28 -28.55 8.46
N GLN A 107 3.61 -27.43 9.11
CA GLN A 107 3.51 -27.25 10.55
C GLN A 107 2.07 -26.95 11.00
N GLY A 108 1.26 -26.35 10.13
CA GLY A 108 -0.10 -25.89 10.44
C GLY A 108 -0.12 -24.58 11.24
N ILE A 109 0.73 -24.49 12.27
CA ILE A 109 0.86 -23.36 13.19
C ILE A 109 2.35 -23.04 13.34
N ALA A 110 2.71 -21.76 13.35
CA ALA A 110 4.09 -21.32 13.55
C ALA A 110 4.15 -20.02 14.39
N PRO A 111 5.24 -19.76 15.12
CA PRO A 111 5.49 -18.45 15.69
C PRO A 111 5.70 -17.43 14.57
N VAL A 112 5.19 -16.22 14.76
CA VAL A 112 5.34 -15.11 13.82
C VAL A 112 5.50 -13.78 14.54
N ILE A 113 6.12 -12.85 13.83
CA ILE A 113 6.19 -11.44 14.15
C ILE A 113 5.36 -10.70 13.10
N VAL A 114 4.41 -9.89 13.53
CA VAL A 114 3.49 -9.13 12.67
C VAL A 114 3.78 -7.65 12.83
N GLU A 115 4.02 -6.97 11.71
CA GLU A 115 4.38 -5.55 11.68
C GLU A 115 3.49 -4.81 10.68
N HIS A 116 3.14 -3.56 10.99
CA HIS A 116 2.44 -2.71 10.04
C HIS A 116 3.34 -2.42 8.82
N TYR A 117 2.86 -2.72 7.62
CA TYR A 117 3.60 -2.51 6.39
C TYR A 117 3.14 -1.21 5.70
N SER A 118 3.89 -0.13 5.93
CA SER A 118 3.60 1.21 5.39
C SER A 118 4.32 1.54 4.09
N SER A 119 5.18 0.65 3.59
CA SER A 119 5.93 0.91 2.36
C SER A 119 4.99 0.73 1.16
N ALA A 120 4.18 1.75 0.90
CA ALA A 120 3.74 2.03 -0.44
C ALA A 120 5.01 2.43 -1.21
N ILE A 121 5.70 1.46 -1.80
CA ILE A 121 6.50 1.76 -2.98
C ILE A 121 5.45 2.14 -4.02
N ILE A 122 5.10 3.42 -4.07
CA ILE A 122 4.41 3.97 -5.23
C ILE A 122 5.46 3.80 -6.33
N PRO A 123 5.26 2.94 -7.36
CA PRO A 123 6.12 2.98 -8.52
C PRO A 123 5.86 4.35 -9.13
N PHE A 124 6.67 5.33 -8.74
CA PHE A 124 6.67 6.60 -9.42
C PHE A 124 7.04 6.25 -10.87
N LYS A 125 6.19 6.63 -11.84
CA LYS A 125 6.63 6.64 -13.24
C LYS A 125 7.87 7.54 -13.20
N PRO A 126 9.11 7.05 -13.41
CA PRO A 126 10.30 7.89 -13.28
C PRO A 126 10.04 9.21 -13.98
N GLU A 127 10.33 10.34 -13.33
CA GLU A 127 10.10 11.63 -13.96
C GLU A 127 10.91 11.55 -15.25
N ASP A 128 10.24 11.58 -16.41
CA ASP A 128 10.92 11.86 -17.65
C ASP A 128 11.69 13.15 -17.35
N ILE A 129 13.03 13.10 -17.36
CA ILE A 129 13.86 14.28 -17.15
C ILE A 129 13.50 15.21 -18.31
N PHE A 130 12.52 16.07 -18.08
CA PHE A 130 12.22 17.18 -18.96
C PHE A 130 13.38 18.14 -18.75
N GLU A 131 14.40 18.00 -19.59
CA GLU A 131 15.29 19.13 -19.87
C GLU A 131 14.36 20.27 -20.30
N GLN A 132 14.16 21.23 -19.41
CA GLN A 132 13.39 22.41 -19.74
C GLN A 132 14.09 23.05 -20.94
N PRO A 133 13.42 23.27 -22.08
CA PRO A 133 14.05 23.97 -23.17
C PRO A 133 14.47 25.34 -22.64
N GLU A 134 15.76 25.64 -22.77
CA GLU A 134 16.29 26.94 -22.40
C GLU A 134 15.51 27.98 -23.20
N LEU A 135 14.78 28.83 -22.47
CA LEU A 135 14.02 29.93 -23.06
C LEU A 135 15.03 30.97 -23.53
N GLU A 136 15.52 30.82 -24.76
CA GLU A 136 16.17 31.94 -25.45
C GLU A 136 15.12 33.05 -25.61
N MET A 137 15.18 34.04 -24.72
CA MET A 137 14.47 35.30 -24.88
C MET A 137 15.12 36.09 -26.03
N GLY A 138 14.97 35.58 -27.25
CA GLY A 138 15.41 36.26 -28.45
C GLY A 138 14.64 37.57 -28.61
N THR A 139 15.36 38.67 -28.79
CA THR A 139 14.80 39.94 -29.26
C THR A 139 14.39 39.79 -30.72
N ASN A 140 13.41 38.94 -31.02
CA ASN A 140 12.96 38.69 -32.37
C ASN A 140 12.09 39.86 -32.83
N SER A 141 12.68 40.75 -33.63
CA SER A 141 11.99 41.74 -34.46
C SER A 141 11.48 41.16 -35.79
N GLY A 142 11.59 39.84 -35.96
CA GLY A 142 11.04 39.11 -37.12
C GLY A 142 9.56 38.74 -36.96
N PRO A 143 8.85 38.41 -38.05
CA PRO A 143 7.46 37.97 -37.97
C PRO A 143 7.33 36.76 -37.05
N LEU A 144 6.40 36.81 -36.09
CA LEU A 144 6.10 35.72 -35.17
C LEU A 144 5.80 34.44 -35.97
N GLU A 145 6.75 33.52 -35.99
CA GLU A 145 6.51 32.18 -36.54
C GLU A 145 5.36 31.53 -35.76
N LYS A 146 4.40 30.96 -36.50
CA LYS A 146 3.21 30.37 -35.88
C LYS A 146 3.65 29.27 -34.91
N PRO A 147 3.12 29.22 -33.68
CA PRO A 147 3.49 28.19 -32.75
C PRO A 147 3.02 26.81 -33.24
N VAL A 148 3.77 25.76 -32.90
CA VAL A 148 3.61 24.38 -33.43
C VAL A 148 2.17 23.86 -33.34
N TRP A 149 1.47 24.15 -32.24
CA TRP A 149 0.07 23.74 -32.04
C TRP A 149 -0.91 24.37 -33.05
N VAL A 150 -0.61 25.57 -33.56
CA VAL A 150 -1.42 26.21 -34.62
C VAL A 150 -1.22 25.47 -35.95
N ILE A 151 0.02 25.11 -36.28
CA ILE A 151 0.36 24.35 -37.49
C ILE A 151 -0.32 22.98 -37.48
N LEU A 152 -0.21 22.26 -36.35
CA LEU A 152 -0.85 20.94 -36.17
C LEU A 152 -2.37 21.02 -36.31
N ARG A 153 -3.01 22.03 -35.73
CA ARG A 153 -4.46 22.22 -35.84
C ARG A 153 -4.90 22.50 -37.28
N GLU A 154 -4.12 23.26 -38.05
CA GLU A 154 -4.39 23.51 -39.46
C GLU A 154 -4.23 22.25 -40.32
N GLN A 155 -3.23 21.41 -40.05
CA GLN A 155 -3.02 20.12 -40.73
C GLN A 155 -4.17 19.15 -40.46
N MET A 156 -4.57 18.99 -39.19
CA MET A 156 -5.70 18.14 -38.80
C MET A 156 -7.01 18.57 -39.47
N LYS A 157 -7.25 19.88 -39.61
CA LYS A 157 -8.41 20.40 -40.35
C LYS A 157 -8.37 20.05 -41.83
N LYS A 158 -7.19 20.08 -42.46
CA LYS A 158 -7.02 19.71 -43.87
C LYS A 158 -7.19 18.21 -44.09
N GLU A 159 -6.67 17.37 -43.21
CA GLU A 159 -6.84 15.92 -43.26
C GLU A 159 -8.30 15.51 -43.09
N THR A 160 -8.99 16.09 -42.10
CA THR A 160 -10.43 15.83 -41.88
C THR A 160 -11.32 16.34 -43.00
N ALA A 161 -10.93 17.41 -43.70
CA ALA A 161 -11.63 17.87 -44.90
C ALA A 161 -11.41 16.89 -46.08
N LYS A 162 -10.17 16.43 -46.27
CA LYS A 162 -9.80 15.48 -47.34
C LYS A 162 -10.47 14.11 -47.17
N GLU A 163 -10.64 13.65 -45.93
CA GLU A 163 -11.35 12.40 -45.64
C GLU A 163 -12.87 12.50 -45.87
N LYS A 164 -13.47 13.69 -45.71
CA LYS A 164 -14.89 13.91 -46.01
C LYS A 164 -15.16 13.96 -47.51
N ASP A 165 -14.22 14.48 -48.30
CA ASP A 165 -14.34 14.50 -49.76
C ASP A 165 -14.10 13.13 -50.41
N SER A 166 -13.29 12.24 -49.81
CA SER A 166 -13.09 10.89 -50.39
C SER A 166 -14.23 9.90 -50.12
N LYS A 167 -15.19 10.27 -49.26
CA LYS A 167 -16.37 9.45 -48.89
C LYS A 167 -17.67 9.91 -49.58
N ARG A 168 -17.60 10.85 -50.53
CA ARG A 168 -18.69 11.26 -51.43
C ARG A 168 -18.46 10.72 -52.83
#